data_AF-A0A962P9R0-F1
#
_entry.id   AF-A0A962P9R0-F1
#
_cell.length_a   1.000
_cell.length_b   1.000
_cell.length_c   1.000
_cell.angle_alpha   90.00
_cell.angle_beta   90.00
_cell.angle_gamma   90.00
#
_symmetry.space_group_name_H-M   'P 1'
#
loop_
_entity.id
_entity.type
_entity.pdbx_description
1 polymer ?
#
loop_
_entity_poly.entity_id
_entity_poly.type
_entity_poly.pdbx_seq_one_letter_code
_entity_poly.pdbx_strand_id
1 'polypeptide(L)'
;MQETRRAWLYCTVFLTGAAVMIIELLGTRIIAPFYGSSLYVWTSVIAVTMMALAVGYYAGGFLADRSKWLSLSLIISIAGL
;
A
#
# COMPACT_ATOMS: atom_id res chain seq x y z
N MET A 1 -14.61 23.23 -1.98
CA MET A 1 -13.30 22.92 -1.35
C MET A 1 -13.12 21.44 -0.94
N GLN A 2 -14.17 20.62 -0.78
CA GLN A 2 -14.04 19.17 -0.48
C GLN A 2 -13.57 18.31 -1.68
N GLU A 3 -13.96 18.69 -2.91
CA GLU A 3 -13.55 18.03 -4.17
C GLU A 3 -12.01 17.98 -4.34
N THR A 4 -11.32 19.11 -4.10
CA THR A 4 -9.87 19.23 -4.24
C THR A 4 -9.12 18.29 -3.29
N ARG A 5 -9.65 18.07 -2.07
CA ARG A 5 -9.02 17.18 -1.08
C ARG A 5 -9.15 15.70 -1.48
N ARG A 6 -10.27 15.31 -2.08
CA ARG A 6 -10.48 13.95 -2.60
C ARG A 6 -9.54 13.67 -3.78
N ALA A 7 -9.42 14.63 -4.70
CA ALA A 7 -8.49 14.53 -5.82
C ALA A 7 -7.03 14.37 -5.35
N TRP A 8 -6.62 15.11 -4.32
CA TRP A 8 -5.30 14.96 -3.70
C TRP A 8 -5.08 13.57 -3.09
N LEU A 9 -6.06 13.04 -2.35
CA LEU A 9 -5.98 11.68 -1.79
C LEU A 9 -5.85 10.63 -2.90
N TYR A 10 -6.67 10.70 -3.94
CA TYR A 10 -6.57 9.78 -5.07
C TYR A 10 -5.23 9.88 -5.79
N CYS A 11 -4.69 11.09 -5.99
CA CYS A 11 -3.38 11.29 -6.59
C CYS A 11 -2.27 10.65 -5.74
N THR A 12 -2.31 10.79 -4.41
CA THR A 12 -1.31 10.17 -3.53
C THR A 12 -1.35 8.64 -3.56
N VAL A 13 -2.55 8.04 -3.55
CA VAL A 13 -2.73 6.58 -3.63
C VAL A 13 -2.30 6.06 -5.00
N PHE A 14 -2.63 6.80 -6.07
CA PHE A 14 -2.21 6.46 -7.42
C PHE A 14 -0.68 6.50 -7.57
N LEU A 15 -0.01 7.54 -7.09
CA LEU A 15 1.44 7.65 -7.15
C LEU A 15 2.14 6.54 -6.34
N THR A 16 1.63 6.20 -5.16
CA THR A 16 2.19 5.12 -4.35
C THR A 16 2.01 3.76 -5.02
N GLY A 17 0.83 3.47 -5.57
CA GLY A 17 0.59 2.25 -6.34
C GLY A 17 1.47 2.16 -7.60
N ALA A 18 1.61 3.27 -8.33
CA ALA A 18 2.48 3.36 -9.51
C ALA A 18 3.95 3.10 -9.15
N ALA A 19 4.44 3.68 -8.05
CA ALA A 19 5.81 3.47 -7.57
C ALA A 19 6.06 2.00 -7.21
N VAL A 20 5.13 1.35 -6.51
CA VAL A 20 5.22 -0.08 -6.17
C VAL A 20 5.30 -0.94 -7.44
N MET A 21 4.42 -0.70 -8.42
CA MET A 21 4.42 -1.42 -9.69
C MET A 21 5.72 -1.22 -10.48
N ILE A 22 6.28 0.00 -10.49
CA ILE A 22 7.57 0.29 -11.14
C ILE A 22 8.68 -0.55 -10.49
N ILE A 23 8.74 -0.58 -9.16
CA ILE A 23 9.75 -1.37 -8.43
C ILE A 23 9.57 -2.86 -8.73
N GLU A 24 8.34 -3.36 -8.76
CA GLU A 24 8.03 -4.76 -9.04
C GLU A 24 8.48 -5.18 -10.45
N LEU A 25 8.16 -4.36 -11.46
CA LEU A 25 8.56 -4.58 -12.85
C LEU A 25 10.07 -4.43 -13.05
N LEU A 26 10.71 -3.44 -12.44
CA LEU A 26 12.17 -3.29 -12.51
C LEU A 26 12.89 -4.46 -11.82
N GLY A 27 12.39 -4.90 -10.67
CA GLY A 27 12.92 -6.06 -9.95
C GLY A 27 12.91 -7.31 -10.81
N THR A 28 11.77 -7.62 -11.44
CA THR A 28 11.69 -8.77 -12.36
C THR A 28 12.65 -8.65 -13.55
N ARG A 29 12.86 -7.44 -14.08
CA ARG A 29 13.78 -7.19 -15.20
C ARG A 29 15.26 -7.31 -14.82
N ILE A 30 15.64 -6.89 -13.62
CA ILE A 30 17.01 -7.04 -13.09
C ILE A 30 17.33 -8.52 -12.82
N ILE A 31 16.33 -9.28 -12.36
CA ILE A 31 16.49 -10.69 -12.01
C ILE A 31 16.41 -11.61 -13.25
N ALA A 32 15.70 -11.19 -14.29
CA ALA A 32 15.52 -11.94 -15.55
C ALA A 32 16.82 -12.49 -16.18
N PRO A 33 17.94 -11.75 -16.30
CA PRO A 33 19.17 -12.30 -16.90
C PRO A 33 19.87 -13.36 -16.03
N PHE A 34 19.65 -13.37 -14.71
CA PHE A 34 20.31 -14.32 -13.81
C PHE A 34 19.50 -15.60 -13.56
N TYR A 35 18.16 -15.49 -13.54
CA TYR A 35 17.26 -16.59 -13.15
C TYR A 35 16.25 -16.99 -14.24
N GLY A 36 16.25 -16.31 -15.38
CA GLY A 36 15.26 -16.49 -16.44
C GLY A 36 13.88 -15.95 -16.08
N SER A 37 12.99 -15.85 -17.07
CA SER A 37 11.58 -15.43 -16.87
C SER A 37 10.69 -16.58 -16.36
N SER A 38 11.13 -17.26 -15.30
CA SER A 38 10.38 -18.39 -14.73
C SER A 38 9.25 -17.90 -13.82
N LEU A 39 8.13 -18.63 -13.78
CA LEU A 39 7.00 -18.33 -12.88
C LEU A 39 7.44 -18.24 -11.41
N TYR A 40 8.47 -18.99 -11.03
CA TYR A 40 9.07 -18.91 -9.69
C TYR A 40 9.62 -17.52 -9.34
N VAL A 41 10.26 -16.84 -10.29
CA VAL A 41 10.78 -15.49 -10.05
C VAL A 41 9.63 -14.51 -9.90
N TRP A 42 8.63 -14.59 -10.78
CA TRP A 42 7.49 -13.68 -10.75
C TRP A 42 6.67 -13.82 -9.46
N THR A 43 6.39 -15.05 -9.02
CA THR A 43 5.68 -15.29 -7.76
C THR A 43 6.50 -14.89 -6.54
N SER A 44 7.82 -15.06 -6.57
CA SER A 44 8.70 -14.62 -5.47
C SER A 44 8.69 -13.10 -5.31
N VAL A 45 8.70 -12.35 -6.42
CA VAL A 45 8.62 -10.89 -6.39
C VAL A 45 7.28 -10.43 -5.84
N ILE A 46 6.17 -11.00 -6.31
CA ILE A 46 4.83 -10.69 -5.77
C ILE A 46 4.76 -11.00 -4.26
N ALA A 47 5.31 -12.14 -3.83
CA ALA A 47 5.32 -12.52 -2.41
C ALA A 47 6.10 -11.50 -1.56
N VAL A 48 7.25 -11.02 -2.04
CA VAL A 48 8.03 -9.98 -1.37
C VAL A 48 7.28 -8.64 -1.36
N THR A 49 6.64 -8.24 -2.47
CA THR A 49 5.83 -7.01 -2.52
C THR A 49 4.67 -7.07 -1.50
N MET A 50 3.93 -8.18 -1.48
CA MET A 50 2.82 -8.39 -0.54
C MET A 50 3.30 -8.35 0.91
N MET A 51 4.43 -8.99 1.21
CA MET A 51 5.03 -8.95 2.54
C MET A 51 5.43 -7.52 2.94
N ALA A 52 6.09 -6.78 2.04
CA ALA A 52 6.47 -5.39 2.28
C ALA A 52 5.24 -4.49 2.52
N LEU A 53 4.18 -4.66 1.72
CA LEU A 53 2.93 -3.93 1.88
C LEU A 53 2.23 -4.28 3.19
N ALA A 54 2.16 -5.56 3.56
CA ALA A 54 1.58 -5.99 4.83
C ALA A 54 2.29 -5.37 6.03
N VAL A 55 3.63 -5.39 6.04
CA VAL A 55 4.45 -4.74 7.08
C VAL A 55 4.23 -3.23 7.08
N GLY A 56 4.19 -2.61 5.90
CA GLY A 56 3.92 -1.18 5.73
C GLY A 56 2.55 -0.76 6.27
N TYR A 57 1.50 -1.54 5.97
CA TYR A 57 0.15 -1.28 6.47
C TYR A 57 0.02 -1.54 7.97
N TYR A 58 0.71 -2.55 8.51
CA TYR A 58 0.73 -2.80 9.95
C TYR A 58 1.39 -1.66 10.71
N ALA A 59 2.59 -1.23 10.28
CA ALA A 59 3.29 -0.11 10.90
C ALA A 59 2.55 1.23 10.69
N GLY A 60 2.06 1.48 9.47
CA GLY A 60 1.29 2.68 9.14
C GLY A 60 -0.04 2.74 9.89
N GLY A 61 -0.71 1.60 10.06
CA GLY A 61 -1.92 1.45 10.88
C GLY A 61 -1.64 1.71 12.35
N PHE A 62 -0.55 1.14 12.91
CA PHE A 62 -0.13 1.38 14.29
C PHE A 62 0.16 2.87 14.58
N LEU A 63 0.84 3.57 13.65
CA LEU A 63 1.07 5.01 13.77
C LEU A 63 -0.22 5.83 13.59
N ALA A 64 -1.11 5.42 12.67
CA ALA A 64 -2.37 6.11 12.41
C ALA A 64 -3.37 5.97 13.57
N ASP A 65 -3.43 4.80 14.22
CA ASP A 65 -4.28 4.55 15.38
C ASP A 65 -3.89 5.43 16.57
N ARG A 66 -2.58 5.67 16.72
CA ARG A 66 -2.06 6.60 17.75
C ARG A 66 -2.56 8.04 17.57
N SER A 67 -3.00 8.43 16.37
CA SER A 67 -3.52 9.77 16.06
C SER A 67 -5.04 9.85 15.93
N LYS A 68 -5.75 8.73 15.71
CA LYS A 68 -7.20 8.72 15.38
C LYS A 68 -8.11 8.19 16.49
N TRP A 69 -7.56 7.70 17.60
CA TRP A 69 -8.31 7.04 18.67
C TRP A 69 -9.53 7.83 19.19
N LEU A 70 -9.52 9.17 19.11
CA LEU A 70 -10.63 10.00 19.58
C LEU A 70 -11.81 10.15 18.59
N SER A 71 -11.59 9.96 17.28
CA SER A 71 -12.59 10.27 16.25
C SER A 71 -13.39 9.04 15.78
N LEU A 72 -12.76 7.85 15.77
CA LEU A 72 -13.41 6.61 15.35
C LEU A 72 -14.42 6.08 16.38
N SER A 73 -14.11 6.15 17.68
CA SER A 73 -15.03 5.73 18.73
C SER A 73 -16.29 6.59 18.79
N LEU A 74 -16.20 7.90 18.49
CA LEU A 74 -17.35 8.80 18.51
C LEU A 74 -18.32 8.55 17.35
N ILE A 75 -17.79 8.24 16.16
CA ILE A 75 -18.61 7.93 14.97
C ILE A 75 -19.34 6.59 15.13
N ILE A 76 -18.69 5.59 15.74
CA ILE A 76 -19.29 4.28 15.98
C ILE A 76 -20.37 4.36 17.06
N SER A 77 -20.16 5.14 18.14
CA SER A 77 -21.18 5.33 19.19
C SER A 77 -22.42 6.09 18.72
N ILE A 78 -22.28 7.05 17.80
CA ILE A 78 -23.44 7.79 17.24
C ILE A 78 -24.21 6.94 16.23
N ALA A 79 -23.54 6.07 15.47
CA ALA A 79 -24.20 5.17 14.52
C ALA A 79 -24.93 3.98 15.19
N GLY A 80 -24.57 3.67 16.44
CA GLY A 80 -25.21 2.62 17.24
C GLY A 80 -26.35 3.11 18.13
N LEU A 81 -26.63 4.42 18.18
CA LEU A 81 -27.73 5.02 18.95
C LEU A 81 -28.96 5.27 18.08
#